data_AF-A0A534N6J4-F1
#
_entry.id   AF-A0A534N6J4-F1
#
_cell.length_a   1.000
_cell.length_b   1.000
_cell.length_c   1.000
_cell.angle_alpha   90.00
_cell.angle_beta   90.00
_cell.angle_gamma   90.00
#
_symmetry.space_group_name_H-M   'P 1'
#
loop_
_entity.id
_entity.type
_entity.pdbx_description
1 polymer ?
#
loop_
_entity_poly.entity_id
_entity_poly.type
_entity_poly.pdbx_seq_one_letter_code
_entity_poly.pdbx_strand_id
1 'polypeptide(L)'
;MPQDPTRSYFAGTDRDRAAFEAGIKLGSILHQFLGVPLTARNAAAVERAIEETARVQPLVEDVRVKIDRRRLRVRGPYRYGILTEDVLRVEVTVGVGTARATATLRYVPKLDYPLMYLKDIRGPAGG
;
A
#
# COMPACT_ATOMS: atom_id res chain seq x y z
N MET A 1 -4.81 4.97 21.65
CA MET A 1 -3.58 4.41 21.06
C MET A 1 -2.55 4.33 22.16
N PRO A 2 -1.81 3.22 22.34
CA PRO A 2 -0.63 3.20 23.19
C PRO A 2 0.28 4.39 22.82
N GLN A 3 1.02 4.93 23.78
CA GLN A 3 2.08 5.89 23.46
C GLN A 3 3.00 5.25 22.43
N ASP A 4 3.16 5.91 21.29
CA ASP A 4 4.04 5.45 20.23
C ASP A 4 5.50 5.60 20.69
N PRO A 5 6.21 4.50 20.98
CA PRO A 5 7.55 4.55 21.56
C PRO A 5 8.59 5.08 20.58
N THR A 6 8.25 5.20 19.30
CA THR A 6 9.16 5.64 18.25
C THR A 6 9.12 7.14 18.03
N ARG A 7 8.22 7.88 18.71
CA ARG A 7 7.95 9.29 18.43
C ARG A 7 9.18 10.19 18.46
N SER A 8 10.11 9.97 19.38
CA SER A 8 11.33 10.77 19.55
C SER A 8 12.34 10.61 18.40
N TYR A 9 12.20 9.60 17.55
CA TYR A 9 13.09 9.35 16.41
C TYR A 9 12.69 10.10 15.13
N PHE A 10 11.46 10.64 15.07
CA PHE A 10 10.96 11.32 13.88
C PHE A 10 11.17 12.83 13.96
N ALA A 11 11.81 13.39 12.94
CA ALA A 11 11.81 14.83 12.70
C ALA A 11 10.50 15.26 12.00
N GLY A 12 10.15 16.54 12.15
CA GLY A 12 8.99 17.14 11.49
C GLY A 12 7.68 16.96 12.26
N THR A 13 6.59 17.24 11.55
CA THR A 13 5.23 17.30 12.09
C THR A 13 4.52 15.96 11.99
N ASP A 14 3.33 15.85 12.59
CA ASP A 14 2.43 14.71 12.38
C ASP A 14 2.15 14.45 10.89
N ARG A 15 2.04 15.50 10.09
CA ARG A 15 1.81 15.38 8.64
C ARG A 15 3.02 14.77 7.93
N ASP A 16 4.22 15.25 8.23
CA ASP A 16 5.45 14.73 7.61
C ASP A 16 5.59 13.24 7.89
N ARG A 17 5.37 12.86 9.15
CA ARG A 17 5.40 11.46 9.55
C ARG A 17 4.31 10.63 8.91
N ALA A 18 3.07 11.12 8.86
CA ALA A 18 1.97 10.39 8.21
C ALA A 18 2.28 10.12 6.73
N ALA A 19 2.83 11.10 6.00
CA ALA A 19 3.25 10.93 4.61
C ALA A 19 4.40 9.91 4.47
N PHE A 20 5.42 10.04 5.33
CA PHE A 20 6.58 9.14 5.34
C PHE A 20 6.18 7.68 5.59
N GLU A 21 5.37 7.45 6.61
CA GLU A 21 4.86 6.13 6.98
C GLU A 21 3.96 5.54 5.87
N ALA A 22 3.14 6.36 5.20
CA ALA A 22 2.35 5.91 4.06
C ALA A 22 3.25 5.45 2.89
N GLY A 23 4.37 6.16 2.65
CA GLY A 23 5.40 5.76 1.69
C GLY A 23 6.06 4.42 2.05
N ILE A 24 6.48 4.24 3.30
CA ILE A 24 7.03 2.97 3.81
C ILE A 24 6.05 1.82 3.53
N LYS A 25 4.76 2.02 3.84
CA LYS A 25 3.74 0.99 3.67
C LYS A 25 3.54 0.60 2.21
N LEU A 26 3.46 1.56 1.29
CA LEU A 26 3.34 1.25 -0.14
C LEU A 26 4.58 0.51 -0.67
N GLY A 27 5.78 0.94 -0.28
CA GLY A 27 7.03 0.27 -0.67
C GLY A 27 7.11 -1.17 -0.14
N SER A 28 6.80 -1.35 1.15
CA SER A 28 6.74 -2.65 1.81
C SER A 28 5.74 -3.59 1.12
N ILE A 29 4.50 -3.14 0.90
CA ILE A 29 3.47 -3.94 0.25
C ILE A 29 3.87 -4.33 -1.18
N LEU A 30 4.42 -3.40 -1.97
CA LEU A 30 4.84 -3.74 -3.32
C LEU A 30 5.92 -4.83 -3.28
N HIS A 31 7.06 -4.55 -2.65
CA HIS A 31 8.23 -5.44 -2.76
C HIS A 31 8.05 -6.77 -2.00
N GLN A 32 7.23 -6.82 -0.95
CA GLN A 32 7.00 -8.06 -0.20
C GLN A 32 6.15 -9.08 -0.98
N PHE A 33 5.23 -8.62 -1.82
CA PHE A 33 4.22 -9.49 -2.45
C PHE A 33 4.43 -9.73 -3.95
N LEU A 34 5.35 -9.01 -4.60
CA LEU A 34 5.72 -9.30 -5.99
C LEU A 34 6.18 -10.76 -6.13
N GLY A 35 5.74 -11.42 -7.21
CA GLY A 35 6.08 -12.81 -7.50
C GLY A 35 5.14 -13.85 -6.89
N VAL A 36 4.20 -13.47 -6.02
CA VAL A 36 3.21 -14.40 -5.46
C VAL A 36 2.43 -15.11 -6.57
N PRO A 37 2.33 -16.46 -6.57
CA PRO A 37 1.54 -17.20 -7.55
C PRO A 37 0.06 -16.80 -7.53
N LEU A 38 -0.47 -16.47 -8.70
CA LEU A 38 -1.74 -15.79 -8.83
C LEU A 38 -2.60 -16.40 -9.95
N THR A 39 -3.87 -16.57 -9.62
CA THR A 39 -4.96 -16.99 -10.51
C THR A 39 -6.18 -16.11 -10.22
N ALA A 40 -7.16 -16.10 -11.11
CA ALA A 40 -8.42 -15.40 -10.84
C ALA A 40 -9.15 -15.94 -9.58
N ARG A 41 -8.92 -17.21 -9.22
CA ARG A 41 -9.55 -17.88 -8.06
C ARG A 41 -8.95 -17.43 -6.74
N ASN A 42 -7.62 -17.35 -6.62
CA ASN A 42 -6.95 -16.98 -5.36
C ASN A 42 -6.73 -15.47 -5.20
N ALA A 43 -6.93 -14.65 -6.25
CA ALA A 43 -6.71 -13.20 -6.20
C ALA A 43 -7.39 -12.53 -5.00
N ALA A 44 -8.65 -12.85 -4.70
CA ALA A 44 -9.35 -12.27 -3.56
C ALA A 44 -8.76 -12.68 -2.20
N ALA A 45 -8.18 -13.87 -2.10
CA ALA A 45 -7.49 -14.31 -0.89
C ALA A 45 -6.15 -13.58 -0.72
N VAL A 46 -5.41 -13.37 -1.83
CA VAL A 46 -4.17 -12.59 -1.82
C VAL A 46 -4.43 -11.13 -1.46
N GLU A 47 -5.47 -10.51 -2.04
CA GLU A 47 -5.91 -9.14 -1.67
C GLU A 47 -6.12 -9.03 -0.14
N ARG A 48 -6.91 -9.94 0.45
CA ARG A 48 -7.17 -9.94 1.90
C ARG A 48 -5.91 -10.19 2.71
N ALA A 49 -5.06 -11.12 2.31
CA ALA A 49 -3.82 -11.41 3.03
C ALA A 49 -2.90 -10.18 3.07
N ILE A 50 -2.81 -9.42 1.98
CA ILE A 50 -2.04 -8.17 1.94
C ILE A 50 -2.68 -7.13 2.87
N GLU A 51 -4.01 -6.95 2.80
CA GLU A 51 -4.74 -6.00 3.66
C GLU A 51 -4.52 -6.30 5.15
N GLU A 52 -4.73 -7.54 5.58
CA GLU A 52 -4.54 -7.96 6.98
C GLU A 52 -3.08 -7.79 7.44
N THR A 53 -2.11 -8.18 6.60
CA THR A 53 -0.68 -8.02 6.91
C THR A 53 -0.27 -6.55 7.01
N ALA A 54 -0.84 -5.68 6.19
CA ALA A 54 -0.54 -4.26 6.22
C ALA A 54 -1.23 -3.55 7.41
N ARG A 55 -2.47 -3.96 7.76
CA ARG A 55 -3.23 -3.37 8.88
C ARG A 55 -2.57 -3.56 10.25
N VAL A 56 -1.78 -4.62 10.43
CA VAL A 56 -1.04 -4.83 11.68
C VAL A 56 0.22 -3.97 11.80
N GLN A 57 0.64 -3.29 10.72
CA GLN A 57 1.79 -2.39 10.77
C GLN A 57 1.46 -1.11 11.55
N PRO A 58 2.45 -0.45 12.18
CA PRO A 58 2.21 0.74 12.98
C PRO A 58 1.47 1.86 12.23
N LEU A 59 0.52 2.50 12.92
CA LEU A 59 -0.16 3.73 12.50
C LEU A 59 -1.10 3.57 11.27
N VAL A 60 -1.28 2.34 10.78
CA VAL A 60 -2.21 2.04 9.68
C VAL A 60 -3.65 2.08 10.19
N GLU A 61 -4.49 2.89 9.55
CA GLU A 61 -5.92 2.99 9.87
C GLU A 61 -6.77 2.21 8.87
N ASP A 62 -6.45 2.27 7.57
CA ASP A 62 -7.16 1.52 6.53
C ASP A 62 -6.20 1.09 5.41
N VAL A 63 -6.46 -0.09 4.84
CA VAL A 63 -5.76 -0.60 3.66
C VAL A 63 -6.76 -1.24 2.73
N ARG A 64 -6.70 -0.89 1.46
CA ARG A 64 -7.51 -1.50 0.40
C ARG A 64 -6.61 -1.98 -0.71
N VAL A 65 -6.77 -3.24 -1.09
CA VAL A 65 -5.98 -3.89 -2.14
C VAL A 65 -6.91 -4.41 -3.21
N LYS A 66 -6.53 -4.17 -4.46
CA LYS A 66 -7.20 -4.72 -5.64
C LYS A 66 -6.18 -5.24 -6.63
N ILE A 67 -6.46 -6.40 -7.18
CA ILE A 67 -5.71 -7.03 -8.25
C ILE A 67 -6.55 -6.91 -9.53
N ASP A 68 -6.02 -6.22 -10.55
CA ASP A 68 -6.69 -6.14 -11.84
C ASP A 68 -6.52 -7.45 -12.62
N ARG A 69 -7.48 -8.35 -12.42
CA ARG A 69 -7.50 -9.69 -13.05
C ARG A 69 -7.49 -9.65 -14.57
N ARG A 70 -7.90 -8.54 -15.20
CA ARG A 70 -7.90 -8.38 -16.67
C ARG A 70 -6.49 -8.24 -17.22
N ARG A 71 -5.55 -7.80 -16.38
CA ARG A 71 -4.14 -7.64 -16.71
C ARG A 71 -3.29 -8.84 -16.30
N LEU A 72 -3.87 -9.81 -15.60
CA LEU A 72 -3.18 -11.03 -15.17
C LEU A 72 -2.72 -11.85 -16.38
N ARG A 73 -1.41 -12.01 -16.51
CA ARG A 73 -0.79 -12.83 -17.56
C ARG A 73 -0.57 -14.24 -17.05
N VAL A 74 -1.45 -15.16 -17.44
CA VAL A 74 -1.31 -16.60 -17.15
C VAL A 74 -0.48 -17.26 -18.25
N ARG A 75 0.50 -18.09 -17.88
CA ARG A 75 1.41 -18.73 -18.85
C ARG A 75 1.71 -20.18 -18.47
N GLY A 76 2.22 -20.92 -19.46
CA GLY A 76 2.78 -22.26 -19.26
C GLY A 76 1.75 -23.36 -18.99
N PRO A 77 2.21 -24.61 -18.85
CA PRO A 77 1.36 -25.78 -18.70
C PRO A 77 0.56 -25.78 -17.39
N TYR A 78 1.01 -25.04 -16.38
CA TYR A 78 0.43 -25.00 -15.04
C TYR A 78 -0.61 -23.90 -14.82
N ARG A 79 -0.88 -23.07 -15.84
CA ARG A 79 -2.03 -22.13 -15.88
C ARG A 79 -2.14 -21.17 -14.68
N TYR A 80 -1.02 -20.64 -14.20
CA TYR A 80 -0.99 -19.51 -13.25
C TYR A 80 -0.10 -18.37 -13.78
N GLY A 81 -0.30 -17.16 -13.23
CA GLY A 81 0.57 -16.01 -13.39
C GLY A 81 1.21 -15.64 -12.05
N ILE A 82 1.90 -14.51 -11.98
CA ILE A 82 2.42 -13.98 -10.73
C ILE A 82 1.85 -12.60 -10.46
N LEU A 83 1.83 -12.18 -9.21
CA LEU A 83 1.52 -10.80 -8.85
C LEU A 83 2.66 -9.89 -9.34
N THR A 84 2.34 -8.98 -10.25
CA THR A 84 3.24 -7.95 -10.78
C THR A 84 2.77 -6.55 -10.39
N GLU A 85 3.66 -5.57 -10.53
CA GLU A 85 3.45 -4.18 -10.19
C GLU A 85 2.31 -3.53 -10.99
N ASP A 86 2.08 -3.98 -12.23
CA ASP A 86 1.10 -3.41 -13.15
C ASP A 86 -0.34 -3.91 -12.92
N VAL A 87 -0.50 -4.99 -12.15
CA VAL A 87 -1.80 -5.54 -11.77
C VAL A 87 -2.22 -5.14 -10.35
N LEU A 88 -1.28 -4.69 -9.51
CA LEU A 88 -1.52 -4.36 -8.11
C LEU A 88 -1.98 -2.91 -7.95
N ARG A 89 -3.10 -2.73 -7.23
CA ARG A 89 -3.58 -1.43 -6.77
C ARG A 89 -3.73 -1.45 -5.26
N VAL A 90 -3.17 -0.45 -4.60
CA VAL A 90 -3.21 -0.32 -3.14
C VAL A 90 -3.60 1.10 -2.77
N GLU A 91 -4.41 1.25 -1.74
CA GLU A 91 -4.65 2.51 -1.04
C GLU A 91 -4.42 2.26 0.45
N VAL A 92 -3.49 3.01 1.05
CA VAL A 92 -3.17 2.95 2.49
C VAL A 92 -3.50 4.29 3.11
N THR A 93 -4.18 4.26 4.25
CA THR A 93 -4.39 5.42 5.11
C THR A 93 -3.64 5.24 6.42
N VAL A 94 -2.80 6.22 6.74
CA VAL A 94 -2.01 6.30 7.97
C VAL A 94 -2.50 7.47 8.82
N GLY A 95 -2.64 7.25 10.12
CA GLY A 95 -2.99 8.27 11.10
C GLY A 95 -1.86 8.51 12.11
N VAL A 96 -1.47 9.77 12.31
CA VAL A 96 -0.46 10.18 13.30
C VAL A 96 -1.00 11.40 14.04
N GLY A 97 -1.28 11.25 15.34
CA GLY A 97 -1.91 12.31 16.13
C GLY A 97 -3.23 12.77 15.49
N THR A 98 -3.29 14.02 15.03
CA THR A 98 -4.45 14.57 14.29
C THR A 98 -4.29 14.58 12.78
N ALA A 99 -3.12 14.18 12.26
CA ALA A 99 -2.86 14.10 10.83
C ALA A 99 -3.26 12.75 10.26
N ARG A 100 -3.68 12.76 8.99
CA ARG A 100 -4.04 11.58 8.21
C ARG A 100 -3.51 11.72 6.80
N ALA A 101 -2.78 10.71 6.34
CA ALA A 101 -2.25 10.64 4.98
C ALA A 101 -2.84 9.42 4.26
N THR A 102 -3.36 9.62 3.05
CA THR A 102 -3.79 8.53 2.16
C THR A 102 -2.84 8.51 0.97
N ALA A 103 -2.14 7.40 0.77
CA ALA A 103 -1.27 7.17 -0.37
C ALA A 103 -1.78 6.01 -1.21
N THR A 104 -1.47 6.01 -2.50
CA THR A 104 -1.89 4.96 -3.41
C THR A 104 -0.77 4.50 -4.32
N LEU A 105 -0.76 3.19 -4.60
CA LEU A 105 -0.05 2.55 -5.69
C LEU A 105 -1.06 2.21 -6.79
N ARG A 106 -0.82 2.65 -8.01
CA ARG A 106 -1.56 2.18 -9.19
C ARG A 106 -0.73 2.28 -10.46
N TYR A 107 -0.93 1.33 -11.36
CA TYR A 107 -0.42 1.45 -12.72
C TYR A 107 -1.08 2.60 -13.49
N VAL A 108 -0.25 3.44 -14.12
CA VAL A 108 -0.66 4.58 -14.94
C VAL A 108 -0.33 4.26 -16.41
N PRO A 109 -1.34 3.90 -17.24
CA PRO A 109 -1.08 3.42 -18.61
C PRO A 109 -0.33 4.41 -19.50
N LYS A 110 -0.64 5.70 -19.37
CA LYS A 110 0.04 6.76 -20.13
C LYS A 110 1.54 6.92 -19.81
N LEU A 111 2.00 6.35 -18.69
CA LEU A 111 3.41 6.38 -18.27
C LEU A 111 4.08 5.01 -18.35
N ASP A 112 3.32 3.95 -18.66
CA ASP A 112 3.76 2.55 -18.51
C ASP A 112 4.43 2.28 -17.14
N TYR A 113 3.84 2.81 -16.06
CA TYR A 113 4.53 2.87 -14.76
C TYR A 113 3.59 2.63 -13.56
N PRO A 114 3.99 1.80 -12.58
CA PRO A 114 3.31 1.65 -11.28
C PRO A 114 3.61 2.86 -10.37
N LEU A 115 2.78 3.89 -10.45
CA LEU A 115 3.00 5.12 -9.68
C LEU A 115 2.54 4.98 -8.24
N MET A 116 3.44 5.28 -7.30
CA MET A 116 3.12 5.58 -5.91
C MET A 116 3.02 7.09 -5.71
N TYR A 117 1.95 7.56 -5.07
CA TYR A 117 1.83 8.98 -4.73
C TYR A 117 0.93 9.20 -3.51
N LEU A 118 1.15 10.33 -2.84
CA LEU A 118 0.28 10.83 -1.80
C LEU A 118 -1.00 11.38 -2.44
N LYS A 119 -2.13 10.74 -2.16
CA LYS A 119 -3.45 11.07 -2.72
C LYS A 119 -4.13 12.19 -1.94
N ASP A 120 -4.01 12.18 -0.62
CA ASP A 120 -4.56 13.19 0.29
C ASP A 120 -3.70 13.28 1.56
N ILE A 121 -3.63 14.46 2.16
CA ILE A 121 -3.06 14.64 3.49
C ILE A 121 -3.75 15.77 4.25
N ARG A 122 -4.30 15.42 5.41
CA ARG A 122 -5.04 16.33 6.31
C ARG A 122 -4.39 16.38 7.68
N GLY A 123 -4.72 17.43 8.43
CA GLY A 123 -4.14 17.76 9.74
C GLY A 123 -3.43 19.12 9.71
N PRO A 124 -3.19 19.73 10.89
CA PRO A 124 -2.45 20.98 10.98
C PRO A 124 -1.03 20.77 10.43
N ALA A 125 -0.56 21.70 9.60
CA ALA A 125 0.76 21.64 8.99
C ALA A 125 1.92 21.84 9.98
N GLY A 126 1.63 22.11 11.26
CA GLY A 126 2.58 22.73 12.17
C GLY A 126 2.87 24.17 11.71
N GLY A 127 2.72 25.13 12.63
CA GLY A 127 3.35 26.45 12.55
C GLY A 127 4.55 26.48 13.48
#